data_AF-U6D3C1-F1
#
_entry.id   AF-U6D3C1-F1
#
_cell.length_a   1.000
_cell.length_b   1.000
_cell.length_c   1.000
_cell.angle_alpha   90.00
_cell.angle_beta   90.00
_cell.angle_gamma   90.00
#
_symmetry.space_group_name_H-M   'P 1'
#
loop_
_entity.id
_entity.type
_entity.pdbx_description
1 polymer ?
#
loop_
_entity_poly.entity_id
_entity_poly.type
_entity_poly.pdbx_seq_one_letter_code
_entity_poly.pdbx_strand_id
1 'polypeptide(L)'
;LTNLTSSVLWLDVHNLPGTSRRLSALGCQSGYVRVAHVDQRSQEVLQTWTILQDGPISRVIVFSLSAPRETKDPTQREEYSVLVASMLEPAVVYRDLLSRGLEDQLLLPGSDQFDSVLCGLVTDVDLDGRPEVLVATYGQELLCYKYFGSECGLPQAEHGFRLLWQRGFSSPLLAMAHVDLTGDGLQELAVVSLKGVHILQHSLVQASELVLTRLRHEVQQKRHQSQRPGGRGG
;
A
#
# COMPACT_ATOMS: atom_id res chain seq x y z
N LEU A 1 -7.05 23.10 -2.97
CA LEU A 1 -8.14 22.17 -3.34
C LEU A 1 -9.44 22.98 -3.37
N THR A 2 -9.86 23.44 -4.53
CA THR A 2 -11.13 24.18 -4.71
C THR A 2 -12.04 23.41 -5.68
N ASN A 3 -13.35 23.70 -5.66
CA ASN A 3 -14.37 23.10 -6.53
C ASN A 3 -14.49 21.57 -6.39
N LEU A 4 -14.92 21.11 -5.21
CA LEU A 4 -15.37 19.73 -5.02
C LEU A 4 -16.89 19.69 -5.15
N THR A 5 -17.39 18.70 -5.90
CA THR A 5 -18.81 18.55 -6.23
C THR A 5 -19.62 17.84 -5.13
N SER A 6 -18.94 17.23 -4.16
CA SER A 6 -19.56 16.51 -3.04
C SER A 6 -18.61 16.45 -1.82
N SER A 7 -19.13 15.95 -0.70
CA SER A 7 -18.37 15.78 0.54
C SER A 7 -17.20 14.83 0.38
N VAL A 8 -16.03 15.21 0.92
CA VAL A 8 -14.85 14.35 0.99
C VAL A 8 -15.05 13.34 2.11
N LEU A 9 -14.95 12.04 1.78
CA LEU A 9 -15.01 10.94 2.73
C LEU A 9 -13.62 10.49 3.18
N TRP A 10 -12.62 10.62 2.30
CA TRP A 10 -11.25 10.22 2.59
C TRP A 10 -10.24 11.19 2.00
N LEU A 11 -9.11 11.40 2.70
CA LEU A 11 -7.98 12.20 2.24
C LEU A 11 -6.67 11.53 2.68
N ASP A 12 -5.83 11.17 1.72
CA ASP A 12 -4.46 10.75 1.95
C ASP A 12 -3.46 11.81 1.57
N VAL A 13 -2.42 11.93 2.38
CA VAL A 13 -1.31 12.84 2.10
C VAL A 13 -0.01 12.09 2.27
N HIS A 14 0.71 11.93 1.15
CA HIS A 14 2.01 11.27 1.12
C HIS A 14 3.09 12.27 0.69
N ASN A 15 4.12 12.44 1.52
CA ASN A 15 5.25 13.31 1.21
C ASN A 15 6.33 12.52 0.48
N LEU A 16 6.82 13.06 -0.64
CA LEU A 16 7.86 12.41 -1.42
C LEU A 16 9.22 12.61 -0.71
N PRO A 17 9.90 11.52 -0.29
CA PRO A 17 11.12 11.62 0.49
C PRO A 17 12.21 12.37 -0.28
N GLY A 18 12.98 13.19 0.44
CA GLY A 18 14.07 13.98 -0.16
C GLY A 18 13.62 15.15 -1.04
N THR A 19 12.32 15.46 -1.11
CA THR A 19 11.80 16.60 -1.89
C THR A 19 10.82 17.45 -1.08
N SER A 20 10.48 18.64 -1.57
CA SER A 20 9.38 19.46 -1.02
C SER A 20 8.01 19.08 -1.61
N ARG A 21 7.89 17.95 -2.30
CA ARG A 21 6.69 17.57 -3.03
C ARG A 21 5.83 16.62 -2.22
N ARG A 22 4.51 16.71 -2.42
CA ARG A 22 3.54 15.77 -1.86
C ARG A 22 2.51 15.33 -2.87
N LEU A 23 1.99 14.14 -2.67
CA LEU A 23 0.78 13.64 -3.29
C LEU A 23 -0.36 13.75 -2.29
N SER A 24 -1.48 14.28 -2.74
CA SER A 24 -2.71 14.39 -1.95
C SER A 24 -3.85 13.75 -2.72
N ALA A 25 -4.34 12.62 -2.23
CA ALA A 25 -5.41 11.86 -2.87
C ALA A 25 -6.69 11.98 -2.04
N LEU A 26 -7.81 12.31 -2.66
CA LEU A 26 -9.09 12.43 -1.98
C LEU A 26 -10.16 11.60 -2.68
N GLY A 27 -11.08 11.06 -1.88
CA GLY A 27 -12.24 10.32 -2.32
C GLY A 27 -13.50 10.95 -1.76
N CYS A 28 -14.51 11.13 -2.62
CA CYS A 28 -15.75 11.79 -2.27
C CYS A 28 -16.95 10.83 -2.26
N GLN A 29 -18.05 11.28 -1.63
CA GLN A 29 -19.31 10.52 -1.56
C GLN A 29 -19.93 10.27 -2.93
N SER A 30 -19.70 11.15 -3.91
CA SER A 30 -20.22 10.99 -5.27
C SER A 30 -19.39 10.04 -6.15
N GLY A 31 -18.39 9.34 -5.59
CA GLY A 31 -17.43 8.56 -6.38
C GLY A 31 -16.34 9.38 -7.05
N TYR A 32 -16.31 10.69 -6.80
CA TYR A 32 -15.27 11.55 -7.34
C TYR A 32 -13.94 11.32 -6.61
N VAL A 33 -12.89 11.02 -7.36
CA VAL A 33 -11.53 10.88 -6.85
C VAL A 33 -10.63 11.92 -7.51
N ARG A 34 -9.80 12.57 -6.70
CA ARG A 34 -8.80 13.51 -7.19
C ARG A 34 -7.48 13.24 -6.52
N VAL A 35 -6.41 13.17 -7.31
CA VAL A 35 -5.04 13.13 -6.81
C VAL A 35 -4.30 14.35 -7.30
N ALA A 36 -3.70 15.09 -6.38
CA ALA A 36 -2.96 16.31 -6.67
C ALA A 36 -1.49 16.13 -6.27
N HIS A 37 -0.59 16.45 -7.20
CA HIS A 37 0.84 16.57 -6.95
C HIS A 37 1.16 18.03 -6.68
N VAL A 38 1.67 18.33 -5.48
CA VAL A 38 1.83 19.70 -4.98
C VAL A 38 3.27 19.91 -4.55
N ASP A 39 3.88 21.03 -4.94
CA ASP A 39 5.11 21.50 -4.34
C ASP A 39 4.78 22.32 -3.09
N GLN A 40 5.19 21.85 -1.93
CA GLN A 40 4.92 22.50 -0.66
C GLN A 40 5.67 23.82 -0.50
N ARG A 41 6.80 23.99 -1.20
CA ARG A 41 7.62 25.21 -1.07
C ARG A 41 7.00 26.38 -1.83
N SER A 42 6.60 26.17 -3.07
CA SER A 42 5.90 27.19 -3.88
C SER A 42 4.40 27.25 -3.58
N GLN A 43 3.85 26.24 -2.90
CA GLN A 43 2.41 26.06 -2.68
C GLN A 43 1.62 25.90 -3.99
N GLU A 44 2.29 25.47 -5.06
CA GLU A 44 1.68 25.28 -6.37
C GLU A 44 1.29 23.82 -6.60
N VAL A 45 0.15 23.65 -7.28
CA VAL A 45 -0.28 22.34 -7.76
C VAL A 45 0.41 22.07 -9.08
N LEU A 46 1.37 21.15 -9.08
CA LEU A 46 2.15 20.78 -10.26
C LEU A 46 1.28 20.00 -11.26
N GLN A 47 0.53 19.02 -10.76
CA GLN A 47 -0.32 18.15 -11.57
C GLN A 47 -1.58 17.74 -10.78
N THR A 48 -2.65 17.43 -11.49
CA THR A 48 -3.89 16.92 -10.91
C THR A 48 -4.49 15.88 -11.83
N TRP A 49 -4.89 14.76 -11.25
CA TRP A 49 -5.59 13.67 -11.93
C TRP A 49 -6.95 13.46 -11.27
N THR A 50 -7.96 13.15 -12.07
CA THR A 50 -9.33 13.02 -11.60
C THR A 50 -10.04 11.89 -12.32
N ILE A 51 -10.84 11.13 -11.59
CA ILE A 51 -11.72 10.10 -12.12
C ILE A 51 -13.06 10.14 -11.38
N LEU A 52 -14.06 9.48 -11.96
CA LEU A 52 -15.36 9.27 -11.35
C LEU A 52 -15.64 7.76 -11.34
N GLN A 53 -15.83 7.21 -10.16
CA GLN A 53 -16.26 5.83 -9.93
C GLN A 53 -17.77 5.79 -9.64
N ASP A 54 -18.40 4.66 -9.93
CA ASP A 54 -19.82 4.48 -9.64
C ASP A 54 -20.00 4.10 -8.16
N GLY A 55 -20.13 5.11 -7.29
CA GLY A 55 -20.49 4.93 -5.88
C GLY A 55 -19.57 5.64 -4.89
N PRO A 56 -19.94 5.71 -3.60
CA PRO A 56 -19.13 6.40 -2.59
C PRO A 56 -17.75 5.76 -2.41
N ILE A 57 -16.71 6.62 -2.37
CA ILE A 57 -15.35 6.16 -2.11
C ILE A 57 -15.18 5.90 -0.62
N SER A 58 -14.93 4.64 -0.25
CA SER A 58 -14.75 4.21 1.14
C SER A 58 -13.30 4.37 1.62
N ARG A 59 -12.32 4.29 0.72
CA ARG A 59 -10.90 4.46 1.06
C ARG A 59 -10.09 4.95 -0.13
N VAL A 60 -9.09 5.79 0.15
CA VAL A 60 -8.02 6.14 -0.80
C VAL A 60 -6.68 6.06 -0.09
N ILE A 61 -5.67 5.42 -0.67
CA ILE A 61 -4.33 5.32 -0.07
C ILE A 61 -3.27 5.47 -1.16
N VAL A 62 -2.30 6.36 -0.94
CA VAL A 62 -1.10 6.52 -1.76
C VAL A 62 0.02 5.69 -1.16
N PHE A 63 0.63 4.83 -1.96
CA PHE A 63 1.68 3.93 -1.52
C PHE A 63 2.68 3.63 -2.63
N SER A 64 3.82 3.04 -2.27
CA SER A 64 4.81 2.51 -3.23
C SER A 64 4.72 1.00 -3.25
N LEU A 65 4.72 0.38 -4.43
CA LEU A 65 4.82 -1.07 -4.59
C LEU A 65 6.26 -1.59 -4.40
N SER A 66 7.23 -0.70 -4.54
CA SER A 66 8.63 -1.03 -4.34
C SER A 66 8.99 -0.98 -2.86
N ALA A 67 9.75 -1.98 -2.41
CA ALA A 67 10.38 -1.96 -1.10
C ALA A 67 11.25 -0.69 -0.95
N PRO A 68 11.32 -0.07 0.23
CA PRO A 68 12.27 1.01 0.49
C PRO A 68 13.69 0.48 0.30
N ARG A 69 14.28 0.68 -0.88
CA ARG A 69 15.67 0.28 -1.14
C ARG A 69 16.59 1.32 -0.51
N GLU A 70 17.50 0.88 0.36
CA GLU A 70 18.58 1.72 0.89
C GLU A 70 19.61 2.15 -0.17
N THR A 71 19.52 1.61 -1.39
CA THR A 71 20.41 1.98 -2.48
C THR A 71 20.00 3.34 -3.07
N LYS A 72 20.80 4.35 -2.73
CA LYS A 72 20.88 5.69 -3.33
C LYS A 72 21.24 5.62 -4.82
N ASP A 73 20.49 4.92 -5.65
CA ASP A 73 20.60 5.05 -7.10
C ASP A 73 19.60 6.12 -7.56
N PRO A 74 20.06 7.33 -7.93
CA PRO A 74 19.20 8.48 -8.24
C PRO A 74 18.39 8.32 -9.54
N THR A 75 18.48 7.16 -10.20
CA THR A 75 17.88 6.87 -11.51
C THR A 75 16.64 5.98 -11.44
N GLN A 76 16.38 5.29 -10.32
CA GLN A 76 15.13 4.55 -10.12
C GLN A 76 14.07 5.53 -9.62
N ARG A 77 13.17 5.93 -10.51
CA ARG A 77 12.00 6.75 -10.16
C ARG A 77 11.14 5.95 -9.19
N GLU A 78 10.87 6.50 -8.02
CA GLU A 78 9.89 5.93 -7.10
C GLU A 78 8.51 5.92 -7.78
N GLU A 79 7.98 4.73 -7.99
CA GLU A 79 6.67 4.51 -8.60
C GLU A 79 5.59 4.52 -7.51
N TYR A 80 4.88 5.63 -7.44
CA TYR A 80 3.74 5.78 -6.54
C TYR A 80 2.46 5.27 -7.19
N SER A 81 1.72 4.51 -6.42
CA SER A 81 0.41 3.95 -6.78
C SER A 81 -0.65 4.48 -5.82
N VAL A 82 -1.91 4.41 -6.24
CA VAL A 82 -3.06 4.82 -5.44
C VAL A 82 -4.08 3.71 -5.40
N LEU A 83 -4.40 3.22 -4.21
CA LEU A 83 -5.54 2.35 -3.95
C LEU A 83 -6.78 3.23 -3.83
N VAL A 84 -7.82 2.89 -4.57
CA VAL A 84 -9.14 3.49 -4.48
C VAL A 84 -10.14 2.36 -4.25
N ALA A 85 -10.84 2.43 -3.12
CA ALA A 85 -11.92 1.50 -2.80
C ALA A 85 -13.27 2.21 -2.86
N SER A 86 -14.22 1.60 -3.55
CA SER A 86 -15.61 2.04 -3.66
C SER A 86 -16.53 1.08 -2.90
N MET A 87 -17.67 1.59 -2.42
CA MET A 87 -18.69 0.75 -1.80
C MET A 87 -19.47 -0.12 -2.80
N LEU A 88 -19.44 0.21 -4.10
CA LEU A 88 -20.24 -0.49 -5.12
C LEU A 88 -19.40 -1.15 -6.22
N GLU A 89 -18.18 -0.66 -6.43
CA GLU A 89 -17.26 -1.18 -7.45
C GLU A 89 -16.14 -2.00 -6.82
N PRO A 90 -15.51 -2.90 -7.59
CA PRO A 90 -14.27 -3.55 -7.18
C PRO A 90 -13.23 -2.51 -6.76
N ALA A 91 -12.44 -2.83 -5.73
CA ALA A 91 -11.31 -1.99 -5.35
C ALA A 91 -10.25 -1.99 -6.46
N VAL A 92 -9.64 -0.83 -6.66
CA VAL A 92 -8.78 -0.55 -7.81
C VAL A 92 -7.46 0.05 -7.34
N VAL A 93 -6.36 -0.39 -7.95
CA VAL A 93 -5.06 0.24 -7.79
C VAL A 93 -4.66 0.90 -9.10
N TYR A 94 -4.44 2.21 -9.05
CA TYR A 94 -3.86 2.99 -10.14
C TYR A 94 -2.35 3.05 -9.97
N ARG A 95 -1.60 2.49 -10.92
CA ARG A 95 -0.13 2.45 -10.87
C ARG A 95 0.49 3.67 -11.53
N ASP A 96 1.78 3.89 -11.22
CA ASP A 96 2.62 4.83 -11.95
C ASP A 96 2.05 6.26 -12.01
N LEU A 97 1.55 6.76 -10.87
CA LEU A 97 0.80 8.01 -10.81
C LEU A 97 1.58 9.20 -11.41
N LEU A 98 2.89 9.27 -11.20
CA LEU A 98 3.71 10.38 -11.68
C LEU A 98 3.95 10.35 -13.21
N SER A 99 3.88 9.19 -13.85
CA SER A 99 4.15 9.04 -15.28
C SER A 99 2.88 8.80 -16.11
N ARG A 100 1.93 8.02 -15.59
CA ARG A 100 0.68 7.63 -16.26
C ARG A 100 -0.58 8.20 -15.59
N GLY A 101 -0.45 8.86 -14.45
CA GLY A 101 -1.61 9.40 -13.74
C GLY A 101 -2.56 8.30 -13.26
N LEU A 102 -3.84 8.39 -13.64
CA LEU A 102 -4.89 7.42 -13.29
C LEU A 102 -5.30 6.56 -14.48
N GLU A 103 -4.41 6.34 -15.46
CA GLU A 103 -4.70 5.57 -16.67
C GLU A 103 -4.39 4.07 -16.53
N ASP A 104 -3.35 3.70 -15.77
CA ASP A 104 -2.97 2.29 -15.57
C ASP A 104 -3.73 1.68 -14.38
N GLN A 105 -4.90 1.12 -14.69
CA GLN A 105 -5.84 0.57 -13.74
C GLN A 105 -5.65 -0.94 -13.54
N LEU A 106 -5.44 -1.37 -12.29
CA LEU A 106 -5.46 -2.77 -11.88
C LEU A 106 -6.60 -3.03 -10.92
N LEU A 107 -7.47 -3.98 -11.24
CA LEU A 107 -8.55 -4.42 -10.37
C LEU A 107 -8.03 -5.39 -9.30
N LEU A 108 -8.58 -5.30 -8.09
CA LEU A 108 -8.40 -6.32 -7.05
C LEU A 108 -9.47 -7.41 -7.25
N PRO A 109 -9.09 -8.61 -7.73
CA PRO A 109 -10.05 -9.62 -8.15
C PRO A 109 -10.91 -10.10 -6.98
N GLY A 110 -12.22 -10.15 -7.18
CA GLY A 110 -13.18 -10.65 -6.20
C GLY A 110 -13.45 -9.73 -5.00
N SER A 111 -12.95 -8.50 -5.03
CA SER A 111 -13.21 -7.52 -3.96
C SER A 111 -14.68 -7.07 -3.88
N ASP A 112 -15.42 -7.21 -4.99
CA ASP A 112 -16.85 -6.92 -5.15
C ASP A 112 -17.77 -8.13 -4.85
N GLN A 113 -17.21 -9.31 -4.56
CA GLN A 113 -17.99 -10.52 -4.34
C GLN A 113 -18.55 -10.63 -2.91
N PHE A 114 -18.10 -9.76 -2.00
CA PHE A 114 -18.40 -9.83 -0.57
C PHE A 114 -19.04 -8.55 -0.05
N ASP A 115 -20.06 -8.06 -0.78
CA ASP A 115 -20.78 -6.82 -0.49
C ASP A 115 -19.87 -5.57 -0.63
N SER A 116 -20.16 -4.48 0.06
CA SER A 116 -19.38 -3.25 0.00
C SER A 116 -17.99 -3.34 0.65
N VAL A 117 -16.99 -2.78 -0.01
CA VAL A 117 -15.68 -2.51 0.60
C VAL A 117 -15.79 -1.33 1.55
N LEU A 118 -15.44 -1.54 2.83
CA LEU A 118 -15.54 -0.51 3.88
C LEU A 118 -14.19 0.09 4.26
N CYS A 119 -13.12 -0.70 4.20
CA CYS A 119 -11.80 -0.25 4.57
C CYS A 119 -10.73 -0.92 3.72
N GLY A 120 -9.63 -0.20 3.52
CA GLY A 120 -8.43 -0.70 2.88
C GLY A 120 -7.21 -0.36 3.72
N LEU A 121 -6.19 -1.22 3.66
CA LEU A 121 -4.91 -1.04 4.33
C LEU A 121 -3.82 -1.53 3.39
N VAL A 122 -2.68 -0.83 3.36
CA VAL A 122 -1.52 -1.24 2.57
C VAL A 122 -0.36 -1.46 3.52
N THR A 123 0.13 -2.69 3.62
CA THR A 123 1.20 -3.04 4.55
C THR A 123 1.87 -4.36 4.18
N ASP A 124 3.12 -4.53 4.59
CA ASP A 124 3.88 -5.77 4.41
C ASP A 124 3.53 -6.76 5.53
N VAL A 125 2.59 -7.66 5.23
CA VAL A 125 2.08 -8.68 6.15
C VAL A 125 2.93 -9.93 6.11
N ASP A 126 3.50 -10.30 4.96
CA ASP A 126 4.35 -11.50 4.86
C ASP A 126 5.83 -11.23 5.20
N LEU A 127 6.14 -9.98 5.54
CA LEU A 127 7.46 -9.50 5.93
C LEU A 127 8.49 -9.73 4.82
N ASP A 128 8.12 -9.69 3.54
CA ASP A 128 9.06 -9.82 2.41
C ASP A 128 9.65 -8.48 1.95
N GLY A 129 9.21 -7.37 2.53
CA GLY A 129 9.62 -6.00 2.22
C GLY A 129 8.76 -5.31 1.18
N ARG A 130 7.78 -6.00 0.56
CA ARG A 130 6.83 -5.41 -0.37
C ARG A 130 5.44 -5.35 0.28
N PRO A 131 4.71 -4.24 0.14
CA PRO A 131 3.42 -4.15 0.77
C PRO A 131 2.36 -4.97 0.04
N GLU A 132 1.52 -5.66 0.81
CA GLU A 132 0.24 -6.20 0.39
C GLU A 132 -0.86 -5.15 0.50
N VAL A 133 -1.92 -5.36 -0.29
CA VAL A 133 -3.15 -4.61 -0.21
C VAL A 133 -4.20 -5.45 0.50
N LEU A 134 -4.70 -4.98 1.64
CA LEU A 134 -5.77 -5.60 2.40
C LEU A 134 -7.06 -4.83 2.20
N VAL A 135 -8.15 -5.58 2.03
CA VAL A 135 -9.50 -5.06 1.84
C VAL A 135 -10.43 -5.72 2.84
N ALA A 136 -11.17 -4.91 3.59
CA ALA A 136 -12.17 -5.34 4.54
C ALA A 136 -13.57 -4.99 4.03
N THR A 137 -14.47 -5.96 4.06
CA THR A 137 -15.82 -5.82 3.49
C THR A 137 -16.92 -5.88 4.53
N TYR A 138 -18.08 -5.32 4.18
CA TYR A 138 -19.30 -5.48 4.98
C TYR A 138 -19.76 -6.95 5.02
N GLY A 139 -19.49 -7.72 3.95
CA GLY A 139 -19.73 -9.16 3.85
C GLY A 139 -18.89 -10.04 4.77
N GLN A 140 -18.21 -9.46 5.79
CA GLN A 140 -17.48 -10.16 6.84
C GLN A 140 -16.18 -10.82 6.36
N GLU A 141 -15.64 -10.38 5.23
CA GLU A 141 -14.43 -10.95 4.64
C GLU A 141 -13.26 -9.96 4.71
N LEU A 142 -12.09 -10.52 5.02
CA LEU A 142 -10.80 -9.86 4.89
C LEU A 142 -10.01 -10.51 3.76
N LEU A 143 -9.67 -9.72 2.75
CA LEU A 143 -8.96 -10.16 1.56
C LEU A 143 -7.57 -9.55 1.55
N CYS A 144 -6.55 -10.36 1.30
CA CYS A 144 -5.17 -9.91 1.18
C CYS A 144 -4.63 -10.18 -0.23
N TYR A 145 -4.12 -9.15 -0.87
CA TYR A 145 -3.64 -9.18 -2.24
C TYR A 145 -2.16 -8.83 -2.31
N LYS A 146 -1.41 -9.57 -3.13
CA LYS A 146 -0.03 -9.25 -3.47
C LYS A 146 0.09 -8.96 -4.94
N TYR A 147 0.92 -7.96 -5.25
CA TYR A 147 1.22 -7.61 -6.63
C TYR A 147 2.32 -8.54 -7.18
N PHE A 148 2.03 -9.18 -8.30
CA PHE A 148 2.99 -9.99 -9.05
C PHE A 148 3.32 -9.23 -10.33
N GLY A 149 4.56 -8.73 -10.45
CA GLY A 149 5.01 -7.92 -11.58
C GLY A 149 6.24 -8.51 -12.28
N SER A 150 7.00 -7.63 -12.96
CA SER A 150 8.19 -8.01 -13.72
C SER A 150 9.26 -8.74 -12.91
N GLU A 151 9.35 -8.48 -11.60
CA GLU A 151 10.31 -9.14 -10.71
C GLU A 151 10.04 -10.64 -10.53
N CYS A 152 8.81 -11.10 -10.78
CA CYS A 152 8.44 -12.51 -10.70
C CYS A 152 8.77 -13.29 -11.99
N GLY A 153 9.41 -12.66 -12.98
CA GLY A 153 9.73 -13.30 -14.27
C GLY A 153 8.49 -13.66 -15.10
N LEU A 154 7.31 -13.15 -14.72
CA LEU A 154 6.05 -13.44 -15.39
C LEU A 154 5.89 -12.60 -16.66
N PRO A 155 5.20 -13.11 -17.70
CA PRO A 155 4.82 -12.33 -18.86
C PRO A 155 4.02 -11.09 -18.44
N GLN A 156 4.15 -9.99 -19.17
CA GLN A 156 3.47 -8.73 -18.85
C GLN A 156 1.94 -8.86 -18.79
N ALA A 157 1.37 -9.80 -19.53
CA ALA A 157 -0.06 -10.13 -19.51
C ALA A 157 -0.55 -10.71 -18.16
N GLU A 158 0.36 -11.25 -17.35
CA GLU A 158 0.06 -11.83 -16.04
C GLU A 158 0.40 -10.91 -14.87
N HIS A 159 0.87 -9.70 -15.15
CA HIS A 159 1.16 -8.72 -14.12
C HIS A 159 -0.13 -8.22 -13.49
N GLY A 160 -0.23 -8.30 -12.17
CA GLY A 160 -1.45 -7.89 -11.49
C GLY A 160 -1.49 -8.33 -10.03
N PHE A 161 -2.58 -7.94 -9.37
CA PHE A 161 -2.86 -8.36 -8.01
C PHE A 161 -3.47 -9.76 -8.00
N ARG A 162 -2.97 -10.63 -7.12
CA ARG A 162 -3.53 -11.96 -6.86
C ARG A 162 -3.90 -12.06 -5.38
N LEU A 163 -5.03 -12.68 -5.11
CA LEU A 163 -5.48 -12.97 -3.74
C LEU A 163 -4.52 -13.99 -3.12
N LEU A 164 -3.84 -13.61 -2.04
CA LEU A 164 -2.96 -14.50 -1.27
C LEU A 164 -3.78 -15.38 -0.32
N TRP A 165 -4.68 -14.74 0.42
CA TRP A 165 -5.53 -15.41 1.39
C TRP A 165 -6.79 -14.59 1.64
N GLN A 166 -7.81 -15.30 2.11
CA GLN A 166 -9.10 -14.77 2.51
C GLN A 166 -9.43 -15.29 3.91
N ARG A 167 -10.02 -14.43 4.75
CA ARG A 167 -10.47 -14.82 6.09
C ARG A 167 -11.83 -14.22 6.40
N GLY A 168 -12.79 -15.10 6.68
CA GLY A 168 -14.10 -14.74 7.18
C GLY A 168 -14.12 -14.41 8.68
N PHE A 169 -15.02 -13.52 9.06
CA PHE A 169 -15.31 -13.09 10.43
C PHE A 169 -16.78 -13.27 10.76
N SER A 170 -17.17 -13.09 12.03
CA SER A 170 -18.55 -13.26 12.50
C SER A 170 -19.44 -12.02 12.39
N SER A 171 -18.88 -10.93 11.84
CA SER A 171 -19.54 -9.64 11.69
C SER A 171 -18.80 -8.74 10.70
N PRO A 172 -19.48 -7.74 10.09
CA PRO A 172 -18.90 -6.79 9.16
C PRO A 172 -17.62 -6.11 9.68
N LEU A 173 -16.64 -5.95 8.80
CA LEU A 173 -15.35 -5.35 9.11
C LEU A 173 -15.34 -3.86 8.77
N LEU A 174 -15.05 -3.02 9.76
CA LEU A 174 -15.19 -1.56 9.66
C LEU A 174 -13.86 -0.83 9.49
N ALA A 175 -12.81 -1.31 10.16
CA ALA A 175 -11.51 -0.66 10.15
C ALA A 175 -10.38 -1.66 10.34
N MET A 176 -9.19 -1.30 9.87
CA MET A 176 -7.97 -2.07 10.05
C MET A 176 -6.80 -1.15 10.38
N ALA A 177 -5.85 -1.67 11.16
CA ALA A 177 -4.57 -1.02 11.41
C ALA A 177 -3.47 -2.08 11.54
N HIS A 178 -2.28 -1.78 11.02
CA HIS A 178 -1.08 -2.57 11.26
C HIS A 178 -0.20 -1.80 12.24
N VAL A 179 -0.10 -2.29 13.46
CA VAL A 179 0.52 -1.56 14.57
C VAL A 179 1.10 -2.54 15.58
N ASP A 180 2.23 -2.17 16.17
CA ASP A 180 2.84 -2.89 17.29
C ASP A 180 2.03 -2.65 18.57
N LEU A 181 1.18 -3.60 18.92
CA LEU A 181 0.33 -3.58 20.12
C LEU A 181 1.04 -4.19 21.33
N THR A 182 2.01 -5.08 21.11
CA THR A 182 2.70 -5.81 22.18
C THR A 182 3.97 -5.10 22.65
N GLY A 183 4.50 -4.17 21.84
CA GLY A 183 5.72 -3.40 22.11
C GLY A 183 7.00 -4.18 21.84
N ASP A 184 6.94 -5.28 21.08
CA ASP A 184 8.10 -6.12 20.77
C ASP A 184 8.76 -5.79 19.41
N GLY A 185 8.18 -4.84 18.66
CA GLY A 185 8.62 -4.41 17.34
C GLY A 185 8.01 -5.20 16.18
N LEU A 186 7.23 -6.26 16.44
CA LEU A 186 6.41 -6.93 15.44
C LEU A 186 5.06 -6.24 15.36
N GLN A 187 4.64 -5.88 14.15
CA GLN A 187 3.35 -5.22 13.95
C GLN A 187 2.25 -6.27 13.85
N GLU A 188 1.21 -6.15 14.68
CA GLU A 188 0.01 -6.96 14.56
C GLU A 188 -1.03 -6.29 13.65
N LEU A 189 -1.83 -7.12 12.98
CA LEU A 189 -2.99 -6.64 12.24
C LEU A 189 -4.22 -6.60 13.15
N ALA A 190 -4.59 -5.38 13.57
CA ALA A 190 -5.81 -5.11 14.30
C ALA A 190 -6.97 -4.90 13.32
N VAL A 191 -8.02 -5.72 13.45
CA VAL A 191 -9.23 -5.66 12.62
C VAL A 191 -10.42 -5.36 13.52
N VAL A 192 -11.10 -4.25 13.26
CA VAL A 192 -12.29 -3.82 13.99
C VAL A 192 -13.53 -4.29 13.24
N SER A 193 -14.37 -5.08 13.89
CA SER A 193 -15.67 -5.51 13.40
C SER A 193 -16.81 -4.86 14.19
N LEU A 194 -18.05 -5.00 13.73
CA LEU A 194 -19.22 -4.51 14.48
C LEU A 194 -19.36 -5.11 15.89
N LYS A 195 -18.79 -6.30 16.14
CA LYS A 195 -18.92 -7.00 17.43
C LYS A 195 -17.69 -6.87 18.34
N GLY A 196 -16.58 -6.32 17.84
CA GLY A 196 -15.36 -6.18 18.64
C GLY A 196 -14.11 -6.04 17.80
N VAL A 197 -12.96 -6.23 18.44
CA VAL A 197 -11.63 -6.12 17.81
C VAL A 197 -10.98 -7.49 17.76
N HIS A 198 -10.41 -7.84 16.61
CA HIS A 198 -9.64 -9.04 16.40
C HIS A 198 -8.18 -8.65 16.17
N ILE A 199 -7.26 -9.30 16.88
CA ILE A 199 -5.82 -9.09 16.72
C ILE A 199 -5.26 -10.33 16.02
N LEU A 200 -4.68 -10.14 14.85
CA LEU A 200 -4.02 -11.19 14.08
C LEU A 200 -2.51 -11.00 14.23
N GLN A 201 -1.86 -12.00 14.82
CA GLN A 201 -0.42 -11.99 15.10
C GLN A 201 0.32 -12.91 14.14
N HIS A 202 1.55 -12.54 13.82
CA HIS A 202 2.47 -13.43 13.11
C HIS A 202 2.85 -14.63 13.97
N SER A 203 3.19 -15.74 13.32
CA SER A 203 3.80 -16.87 14.01
C SER A 203 5.17 -16.48 14.52
N LEU A 204 5.36 -16.49 15.85
CA LEU A 204 6.65 -16.16 16.49
C LEU A 204 7.79 -17.04 15.99
N VAL A 205 7.49 -18.31 15.65
CA VAL A 205 8.49 -19.24 15.10
C VAL A 205 8.99 -18.72 13.76
N GLN A 206 8.09 -18.43 12.83
CA GLN A 206 8.44 -17.94 11.48
C GLN A 206 9.14 -16.58 11.55
N ALA A 207 8.64 -15.67 12.40
CA ALA A 207 9.27 -14.36 12.60
C ALA A 207 10.71 -14.51 13.13
N SER A 208 10.94 -15.40 14.11
CA SER A 208 12.27 -15.63 14.66
C SER A 208 13.26 -16.18 13.63
N GLU A 209 12.81 -17.10 12.77
CA GLU A 209 13.62 -17.68 11.70
C GLU A 209 13.99 -16.64 10.64
N LEU A 210 13.03 -15.78 10.27
CA LEU A 210 13.25 -14.68 9.33
C LEU A 210 14.25 -13.66 9.88
N VAL A 211 14.10 -13.26 11.15
CA VAL A 211 15.03 -12.34 11.83
C VAL A 211 16.44 -12.94 11.88
N LEU A 212 16.58 -14.22 12.26
CA LEU A 212 17.87 -14.91 12.27
C LEU A 212 18.51 -14.95 10.88
N THR A 213 17.72 -15.20 9.84
CA THR A 213 18.20 -15.24 8.46
C THR A 213 18.70 -13.87 8.00
N ARG A 214 17.95 -12.80 8.28
CA ARG A 214 18.34 -11.42 7.99
C ARG A 214 19.60 -11.00 8.74
N LEU A 215 19.66 -11.30 10.04
CA LEU A 215 20.85 -11.00 10.86
C LEU A 215 22.11 -11.72 10.34
N ARG A 216 21.98 -12.99 9.92
CA ARG A 216 23.10 -13.73 9.32
C ARG A 216 23.58 -13.06 8.03
N HIS A 217 22.66 -12.64 7.17
CA HIS A 217 22.98 -11.94 5.93
C HIS A 217 23.69 -10.59 6.21
N GLU A 218 23.17 -9.80 7.13
CA GLU A 218 23.78 -8.53 7.57
C GLU A 218 25.21 -8.71 8.11
N VAL A 219 25.41 -9.73 8.97
CA VAL A 219 26.75 -10.05 9.50
C VAL A 219 27.70 -10.46 8.39
N GLN A 220 27.23 -11.24 7.41
CA GLN A 220 28.04 -11.62 6.24
C GLN A 220 28.40 -10.41 5.39
N GLN A 221 27.45 -9.51 5.11
CA GLN A 221 27.72 -8.28 4.34
C GLN A 221 28.73 -7.38 5.04
N LYS A 222 28.61 -7.16 6.36
CA LYS A 222 29.57 -6.36 7.13
C LYS A 222 30.96 -6.99 7.17
N ARG A 223 31.06 -8.32 7.22
CA ARG A 223 32.35 -9.03 7.09
C ARG A 223 32.99 -8.82 5.71
N HIS A 224 32.21 -8.89 4.63
CA HIS A 224 32.70 -8.64 3.28
C HIS A 224 33.11 -7.18 3.05
N GLN A 225 32.38 -6.22 3.63
CA GLN A 225 32.77 -4.80 3.59
C GLN A 225 34.05 -4.52 4.39
N SER A 226 34.24 -5.17 5.54
CA SER A 226 35.46 -5.05 6.34
C SER A 226 36.69 -5.71 5.71
N GLN A 227 36.50 -6.64 4.76
CA GLN A 227 37.57 -7.32 4.03
C GLN A 227 37.93 -6.67 2.69
N ARG A 228 37.22 -5.60 2.25
CA ARG A 228 37.66 -4.80 1.10
C ARG A 228 38.90 -3.99 1.52
N PRO A 229 40.10 -4.27 0.97
CA PRO A 229 41.30 -3.55 1.37
C PRO A 229 41.13 -2.08 0.99
N GLY A 230 41.34 -1.18 1.95
CA GLY A 230 41.51 0.23 1.64
C GLY A 230 42.62 0.36 0.60
N GLY A 231 42.26 0.89 -0.58
CA GLY A 231 43.22 1.32 -1.58
C GLY A 231 44.16 2.32 -0.94
N ARG A 232 45.34 1.86 -0.53
CA ARG A 232 46.46 2.74 -0.20
C ARG A 232 46.91 3.35 -1.52
N GLY A 233 46.75 4.66 -1.60
CA GLY A 233 47.40 5.46 -2.62
C GLY A 233 48.91 5.22 -2.62
N GLY A 234 49.43 5.13 -3.84
CA GLY A 234 50.82 5.32 -4.23
C GLY A 234 50.78 6.09 -5.54
#